data_AF-A0AA42Y8C1-F1
#
_entry.id   AF-A0AA42Y8C1-F1
#
_cell.length_a   1.000
_cell.length_b   1.000
_cell.length_c   1.000
_cell.angle_alpha   90.00
_cell.angle_beta   90.00
_cell.angle_gamma   90.00
#
_symmetry.space_group_name_H-M   'P 1'
#
loop_
_entity.id
_entity.type
_entity.pdbx_description
1 polymer ?
#
loop_
_entity_poly.entity_id
_entity_poly.type
_entity_poly.pdbx_seq_one_letter_code
_entity_poly.pdbx_strand_id
1 'polypeptide(L)'
;MFTVHSLRGGLVESTHAVSVAVVDVKGHLRAEAGNPDRVTIMRSAAKPFQALPLVQDGAADRFDVSPQELALACASHNSERRQVELVAAWLERIGCAESDLACGPHRPLWRDLAIRDLEDPRELDPVPHTPVASNCSGKHTGMLTLVRHHEWDTAGYNRRGHAVQDRLLAEMARFTGVPADAIGQAVDGCAAVTVALPLRAMALGFAKLGARHEPAEARIVDAMVSHPDLVAGSGRLCTVLMTAFPGRVIAKVGAEGVYGAALLDEGLGIAVKVEDGNPWACNVALLAALGQLGLEVESKDALRMFAALPILNTRRDEVGVMRAVGTLAKA
;
A
#
# COMPACT_ATOMS: atom_id res chain seq x y z
N MET A 1 -14.00 -9.07 19.70
CA MET A 1 -12.66 -8.46 19.48
C MET A 1 -12.04 -9.17 18.29
N PHE A 2 -11.46 -8.42 17.34
CA PHE A 2 -10.78 -8.99 16.18
C PHE A 2 -9.27 -8.96 16.45
N THR A 3 -8.63 -10.12 16.46
CA THR A 3 -7.21 -10.29 16.79
C THR A 3 -6.54 -11.24 15.80
N VAL A 4 -5.21 -11.25 15.77
CA VAL A 4 -4.43 -12.31 15.12
C VAL A 4 -3.61 -13.02 16.17
N HIS A 5 -3.68 -14.34 16.21
CA HIS A 5 -2.92 -15.16 17.14
C HIS A 5 -1.76 -15.81 16.41
N SER A 6 -0.56 -15.72 16.99
CA SER A 6 0.58 -16.57 16.65
C SER A 6 0.54 -17.80 17.55
N LEU A 7 0.44 -18.99 16.96
CA LEU A 7 0.34 -20.26 17.68
C LEU A 7 1.59 -21.12 17.46
N ARG A 8 2.07 -21.77 18.52
CA ARG A 8 3.15 -22.77 18.48
C ARG A 8 2.74 -23.99 19.29
N GLY A 9 2.75 -25.18 18.68
CA GLY A 9 2.27 -26.40 19.34
C GLY A 9 0.82 -26.32 19.83
N GLY A 10 -0.03 -25.53 19.17
CA GLY A 10 -1.43 -25.29 19.55
C GLY A 10 -1.65 -24.25 20.66
N LEU A 11 -0.58 -23.75 21.30
CA LEU A 11 -0.66 -22.71 22.30
C LEU A 11 -0.55 -21.32 21.66
N VAL A 12 -1.31 -20.35 22.18
CA VAL A 12 -1.21 -18.95 21.76
C VAL A 12 0.06 -18.35 22.38
N GLU A 13 1.07 -18.10 21.54
CA GLU A 13 2.36 -17.51 21.92
C GLU A 13 2.29 -15.97 21.91
N SER A 14 1.51 -15.39 20.99
CA SER A 14 1.29 -13.94 20.91
C SER A 14 -0.09 -13.60 20.36
N THR A 15 -0.64 -12.48 20.82
CA THR A 15 -1.92 -11.94 20.37
C THR A 15 -1.71 -10.52 19.86
N HIS A 16 -2.02 -10.30 18.58
CA HIS A 16 -1.95 -9.00 17.93
C HIS A 16 -3.36 -8.37 17.91
N ALA A 17 -3.51 -7.21 18.54
CA ALA A 17 -4.77 -6.47 18.53
C ALA A 17 -4.96 -5.76 17.17
N VAL A 18 -6.18 -5.83 16.63
CA VAL A 18 -6.50 -5.28 15.31
C VAL A 18 -7.70 -4.34 15.39
N SER A 19 -7.54 -3.17 14.79
CA SER A 19 -8.63 -2.25 14.48
C SER A 19 -8.91 -2.27 12.97
N VAL A 20 -10.19 -2.31 12.59
CA VAL A 20 -10.66 -2.33 11.20
C VAL A 20 -11.82 -1.35 11.06
N ALA A 21 -11.80 -0.56 9.99
CA ALA A 21 -12.94 0.24 9.56
C ALA A 21 -13.32 -0.15 8.12
N VAL A 22 -14.62 -0.35 7.88
CA VAL A 22 -15.21 -0.61 6.56
C VAL A 22 -16.24 0.46 6.27
N VAL A 23 -16.04 1.23 5.20
CA VAL A 23 -16.82 2.43 4.90
C VAL A 23 -17.33 2.38 3.46
N ASP A 24 -18.57 2.80 3.24
CA ASP A 24 -19.12 2.95 1.88
C ASP A 24 -18.69 4.29 1.23
N VAL A 25 -18.94 4.44 -0.08
CA VAL A 25 -18.61 5.67 -0.82
C VAL A 25 -19.27 6.94 -0.27
N LYS A 26 -20.35 6.82 0.52
CA LYS A 26 -21.07 7.93 1.14
C LYS A 26 -20.49 8.32 2.50
N GLY A 27 -19.53 7.55 3.03
CA GLY A 27 -18.92 7.80 4.33
C GLY A 27 -19.61 7.07 5.49
N HIS A 28 -20.58 6.19 5.23
CA HIS A 28 -21.18 5.40 6.30
C HIS A 28 -20.27 4.25 6.68
N LEU A 29 -20.03 4.11 7.98
CA LEU A 29 -19.42 2.91 8.53
C LEU A 29 -20.39 1.73 8.32
N ARG A 30 -19.91 0.65 7.72
CA ARG A 30 -20.70 -0.55 7.39
C ARG A 30 -20.33 -1.72 8.28
N ALA A 31 -19.06 -1.82 8.65
CA ALA A 31 -18.55 -2.79 9.59
C ALA A 31 -17.27 -2.29 10.25
N GLU A 32 -16.96 -2.82 11.43
CA GLU A 32 -15.78 -2.43 12.19
C GLU A 32 -15.28 -3.55 13.11
N ALA A 33 -14.05 -3.39 13.58
CA ALA A 33 -13.56 -4.05 14.78
C ALA A 33 -12.53 -3.15 15.49
N GLY A 34 -12.41 -3.28 16.81
CA GLY A 34 -11.49 -2.43 17.57
C GLY A 34 -11.95 -0.99 17.57
N ASN A 35 -11.07 -0.05 17.23
CA ASN A 35 -11.38 1.38 17.22
C ASN A 35 -11.29 1.96 15.79
N PRO A 36 -12.41 2.27 15.10
CA PRO A 36 -12.40 2.86 13.76
C PRO A 36 -11.91 4.33 13.74
N ASP A 37 -11.90 4.99 14.90
CA ASP A 37 -11.40 6.36 15.09
C ASP A 37 -9.91 6.42 15.39
N ARG A 38 -9.24 5.27 15.50
CA ARG A 38 -7.83 5.24 15.81
C ARG A 38 -7.07 6.06 14.77
N VAL A 39 -6.52 7.19 15.20
CA VAL A 39 -5.62 7.99 14.39
C VAL A 39 -4.28 7.25 14.30
N THR A 40 -3.84 7.00 13.09
CA THR A 40 -2.53 6.40 12.80
C THR A 40 -1.96 6.98 11.51
N ILE A 41 -0.66 6.80 11.31
CA ILE A 41 0.02 7.24 10.09
C ILE A 41 -0.36 6.26 8.97
N MET A 42 -0.83 6.77 7.83
CA MET A 42 -1.25 5.97 6.67
C MET A 42 -0.08 5.32 5.93
N ARG A 43 1.13 5.87 6.10
CA ARG A 43 2.39 5.37 5.52
C ARG A 43 2.21 5.18 4.01
N SER A 44 2.77 4.11 3.46
CA SER A 44 2.67 3.79 2.04
C SER A 44 1.27 3.42 1.54
N ALA A 45 0.26 3.28 2.40
CA ALA A 45 -1.11 3.11 1.93
C ALA A 45 -1.65 4.40 1.27
N ALA A 46 -1.01 5.55 1.49
CA ALA A 46 -1.38 6.83 0.88
C ALA A 46 -0.98 6.96 -0.61
N LYS A 47 -0.09 6.10 -1.12
CA LYS A 47 0.53 6.27 -2.44
C LYS A 47 -0.43 6.36 -3.63
N PRO A 48 -1.54 5.57 -3.69
CA PRO A 48 -2.50 5.72 -4.79
C PRO A 48 -3.10 7.12 -4.87
N PHE A 49 -3.40 7.73 -3.72
CA PHE A 49 -3.89 9.11 -3.66
C PHE A 49 -2.82 10.12 -4.07
N GLN A 50 -1.57 9.86 -3.69
CA GLN A 50 -0.43 10.68 -4.08
C GLN A 50 -0.11 10.60 -5.59
N ALA A 51 -0.54 9.54 -6.27
CA ALA A 51 -0.33 9.35 -7.69
C ALA A 51 -1.41 10.03 -8.56
N LEU A 52 -2.60 10.32 -8.00
CA LEU A 52 -3.71 10.92 -8.76
C LEU A 52 -3.35 12.24 -9.47
N PRO A 53 -2.58 13.16 -8.85
CA PRO A 53 -2.22 14.41 -9.52
C PRO A 53 -1.40 14.19 -10.80
N LEU A 54 -0.69 13.06 -10.95
CA LEU A 54 -0.01 12.74 -12.21
C LEU A 54 -0.98 12.77 -13.39
N VAL A 55 -2.19 12.22 -13.20
CA VAL A 55 -3.21 12.18 -14.23
C VAL A 55 -4.05 13.46 -14.24
N GLN A 56 -4.49 13.94 -13.07
CA GLN A 56 -5.36 15.12 -12.97
C GLN A 56 -4.71 16.38 -13.53
N ASP A 57 -3.42 16.56 -13.29
CA ASP A 57 -2.69 17.76 -13.71
C ASP A 57 -2.15 17.61 -15.14
N GLY A 58 -2.33 16.46 -15.80
CA GLY A 58 -1.82 16.19 -17.16
C GLY A 58 -0.33 15.86 -17.24
N ALA A 59 0.35 15.71 -16.10
CA ALA A 59 1.77 15.36 -16.04
C ALA A 59 2.06 13.99 -16.66
N ALA A 60 1.16 13.03 -16.46
CA ALA A 60 1.27 11.71 -17.03
C ALA A 60 1.20 11.73 -18.56
N ASP A 61 0.39 12.62 -19.14
CA ASP A 61 0.26 12.72 -20.60
C ASP A 61 1.42 13.52 -21.20
N ARG A 62 1.88 14.58 -20.52
CA ARG A 62 3.05 15.38 -20.96
C ARG A 62 4.34 14.55 -21.03
N PHE A 63 4.53 13.63 -20.10
CA PHE A 63 5.76 12.84 -19.97
C PHE A 63 5.59 11.37 -20.36
N ASP A 64 4.51 11.03 -21.09
CA ASP A 64 4.22 9.67 -21.56
C ASP A 64 4.32 8.62 -20.44
N VAL A 65 3.80 8.93 -19.25
CA VAL A 65 3.81 8.03 -18.09
C VAL A 65 2.84 6.88 -18.35
N SER A 66 3.44 5.71 -18.53
CA SER A 66 2.76 4.45 -18.85
C SER A 66 1.92 3.93 -17.68
N PRO A 67 0.96 3.02 -17.93
CA PRO A 67 0.24 2.32 -16.86
C PRO A 67 1.17 1.59 -15.88
N GLN A 68 2.31 1.07 -16.36
CA GLN A 68 3.31 0.42 -15.52
C GLN A 68 3.98 1.40 -14.55
N GLU A 69 4.28 2.61 -15.01
CA GLU A 69 4.86 3.67 -14.18
C GLU A 69 3.84 4.27 -13.22
N LEU A 70 2.56 4.37 -13.61
CA LEU A 70 1.48 4.73 -12.68
C LEU A 70 1.32 3.69 -11.56
N ALA A 71 1.47 2.40 -11.86
CA ALA A 71 1.51 1.36 -10.84
C ALA A 71 2.72 1.52 -9.91
N LEU A 72 3.90 1.89 -10.46
CA LEU A 72 5.11 2.19 -9.68
C LEU A 72 4.97 3.45 -8.81
N ALA A 73 4.24 4.48 -9.27
CA ALA A 73 3.91 5.65 -8.46
C ALA A 73 3.11 5.25 -7.21
N CYS A 74 2.26 4.24 -7.34
CA CYS A 74 1.49 3.64 -6.25
C CYS A 74 2.30 2.66 -5.41
N ALA A 75 3.53 2.31 -5.79
CA ALA A 75 4.18 1.10 -5.31
C ALA A 75 4.93 1.26 -3.98
N SER A 76 4.99 0.17 -3.22
CA SER A 76 6.07 -0.10 -2.26
C SER A 76 6.81 -1.33 -2.75
N HIS A 77 7.58 -1.21 -3.81
CA HIS A 77 8.01 -2.35 -4.59
C HIS A 77 9.12 -3.17 -3.92
N ASN A 78 9.35 -4.39 -4.42
CA ASN A 78 10.35 -5.32 -3.92
C ASN A 78 11.78 -5.00 -4.37
N SER A 79 11.94 -4.03 -5.28
CA SER A 79 13.21 -3.71 -5.93
C SER A 79 13.65 -4.85 -6.87
N GLU A 80 12.67 -5.51 -7.47
CA GLU A 80 12.89 -6.47 -8.56
C GLU A 80 13.42 -5.74 -9.78
N ARG A 81 14.27 -6.42 -10.57
CA ARG A 81 15.02 -5.79 -11.67
C ARG A 81 14.17 -4.93 -12.59
N ARG A 82 13.03 -5.47 -13.05
CA ARG A 82 12.06 -4.75 -13.90
C ARG A 82 11.54 -3.47 -13.27
N GLN A 83 11.29 -3.46 -11.95
CA GLN A 83 10.81 -2.27 -11.23
C GLN A 83 11.89 -1.19 -11.22
N VAL A 84 13.14 -1.56 -10.94
CA VAL A 84 14.28 -0.64 -10.91
C VAL A 84 14.56 -0.05 -12.29
N GLU A 85 14.57 -0.89 -13.33
CA GLU A 85 14.79 -0.46 -14.72
C GLU A 85 13.72 0.53 -15.20
N LEU A 86 12.45 0.29 -14.87
CA LEU A 86 11.36 1.22 -15.19
C LEU A 86 11.53 2.57 -14.47
N VAL A 87 11.90 2.57 -13.19
CA VAL A 87 12.12 3.83 -12.45
C VAL A 87 13.30 4.61 -13.04
N ALA A 88 14.40 3.93 -13.39
CA ALA A 88 15.57 4.56 -14.00
C ALA A 88 15.22 5.21 -15.34
N ALA A 89 14.53 4.47 -16.23
CA ALA A 89 14.08 5.00 -17.53
C ALA A 89 13.09 6.15 -17.37
N TRP A 90 12.20 6.09 -16.38
CA TRP A 90 11.24 7.16 -16.10
C TRP A 90 11.96 8.44 -15.62
N LEU A 91 12.94 8.33 -14.72
CA LEU A 91 13.74 9.47 -14.25
C LEU A 91 14.46 10.17 -15.40
N GLU A 92 15.13 9.39 -16.26
CA GLU A 92 15.83 9.92 -17.44
C GLU A 92 14.86 10.69 -18.35
N ARG A 93 13.68 10.12 -18.62
CA ARG A 93 12.67 10.73 -19.47
C ARG A 93 12.14 12.07 -18.95
N ILE A 94 12.05 12.26 -17.64
CA ILE A 94 11.63 13.52 -17.03
C ILE A 94 12.79 14.50 -16.79
N GLY A 95 14.01 14.17 -17.25
CA GLY A 95 15.19 15.01 -17.07
C GLY A 95 15.68 15.08 -15.62
N CYS A 96 15.49 14.01 -14.85
CA CYS A 96 16.02 13.86 -13.49
C CYS A 96 17.11 12.79 -13.44
N ALA A 97 18.04 12.96 -12.51
CA ALA A 97 19.04 11.96 -12.17
C ALA A 97 18.66 11.20 -10.90
N GLU A 98 19.32 10.07 -10.65
CA GLU A 98 19.14 9.32 -9.40
C GLU A 98 19.44 10.17 -8.15
N SER A 99 20.37 11.12 -8.24
CA SER A 99 20.68 12.06 -7.15
C SER A 99 19.54 13.01 -6.78
N ASP A 100 18.55 13.16 -7.66
CA ASP A 100 17.35 13.96 -7.37
C ASP A 100 16.35 13.18 -6.50
N LEU A 101 16.51 11.87 -6.34
CA LEU A 101 15.68 11.09 -5.43
C LEU A 101 16.04 11.40 -3.97
N ALA A 102 15.09 11.96 -3.22
CA ALA A 102 15.24 12.20 -1.80
C ALA A 102 15.17 10.92 -0.95
N CYS A 103 14.65 9.82 -1.51
CA CYS A 103 14.60 8.55 -0.81
C CYS A 103 15.99 7.90 -0.77
N GLY A 104 16.38 7.41 0.41
CA GLY A 104 17.58 6.60 0.55
C GLY A 104 17.42 5.19 -0.04
N PRO A 105 18.54 4.48 -0.23
CA PRO A 105 18.51 3.08 -0.61
C PRO A 105 17.80 2.22 0.44
N HIS A 106 17.22 1.10 0.01
CA HIS A 106 16.46 0.21 0.88
C HIS A 106 16.79 -1.25 0.56
N ARG A 107 16.74 -2.13 1.57
CA ARG A 107 16.85 -3.58 1.34
C ARG A 107 15.61 -4.10 0.60
N PRO A 108 15.72 -5.06 -0.33
CA PRO A 108 14.54 -5.59 -1.01
C PRO A 108 13.45 -6.07 -0.04
N LEU A 109 12.22 -5.56 -0.20
CA LEU A 109 11.11 -5.80 0.74
C LEU A 109 10.62 -7.24 0.79
N TRP A 110 10.93 -8.04 -0.23
CA TRP A 110 10.55 -9.45 -0.24
C TRP A 110 11.17 -10.22 0.92
N ARG A 111 12.27 -9.75 1.51
CA ARG A 111 12.88 -10.36 2.72
C ARG A 111 11.96 -10.27 3.94
N ASP A 112 11.21 -9.19 4.04
CA ASP A 112 10.45 -8.86 5.25
C ASP A 112 8.95 -9.17 5.08
N LEU A 113 8.46 -9.19 3.84
CA LEU A 113 7.01 -9.13 3.54
C LEU A 113 6.52 -10.12 2.47
N ALA A 114 7.39 -10.86 1.78
CA ALA A 114 6.97 -11.82 0.75
C ALA A 114 7.01 -13.25 1.27
N ILE A 115 5.95 -14.01 0.99
CA ILE A 115 5.98 -15.46 1.15
C ILE A 115 6.60 -16.01 -0.12
N ARG A 116 7.93 -16.02 -0.18
CA ARG A 116 8.66 -16.74 -1.21
C ARG A 116 9.44 -17.87 -0.55
N ASP A 117 9.32 -19.05 -1.13
CA ASP A 117 10.35 -20.09 -1.08
C ASP A 117 11.54 -19.61 -1.92
N LEU A 118 12.31 -18.64 -1.42
CA LEU A 118 13.65 -18.46 -1.96
C LEU A 118 14.48 -19.56 -1.36
N GLU A 119 14.57 -20.69 -2.05
CA GLU A 119 15.33 -21.89 -1.64
C GLU A 119 16.77 -21.52 -1.22
N ASP A 120 17.31 -20.42 -1.74
CA ASP A 120 18.61 -19.89 -1.32
C ASP A 120 18.73 -18.35 -1.45
N PRO A 121 19.10 -17.62 -0.38
CA PRO A 121 19.48 -16.21 -0.46
C PRO A 121 20.65 -15.91 -1.43
N ARG A 122 21.38 -16.94 -1.88
CA ARG A 122 22.46 -16.84 -2.88
C ARG A 122 21.96 -16.85 -4.33
N GLU A 123 20.72 -17.26 -4.58
CA GLU A 123 20.09 -17.23 -5.92
C GLU A 123 19.41 -15.88 -6.23
N LEU A 124 19.62 -14.91 -5.36
CA LEU A 124 19.08 -13.57 -5.52
C LEU A 124 20.04 -12.72 -6.33
N ASP A 125 19.50 -12.08 -7.36
CA ASP A 125 20.23 -11.03 -8.06
C ASP A 125 20.68 -9.96 -7.05
N PRO A 126 21.95 -9.55 -7.06
CA PRO A 126 22.42 -8.44 -6.26
C PRO A 126 21.70 -7.17 -6.74
N VAL A 127 20.72 -6.72 -5.95
CA VAL A 127 20.04 -5.45 -6.19
C VAL A 127 20.95 -4.32 -5.70
N PRO A 128 21.27 -3.33 -6.54
CA PRO A 128 22.07 -2.18 -6.12
C PRO A 128 21.46 -1.51 -4.89
N HIS A 129 22.26 -1.19 -3.88
CA HIS A 129 21.79 -0.46 -2.71
C HIS A 129 21.85 1.05 -2.97
N THR A 130 21.06 1.51 -3.94
CA THR A 130 21.03 2.90 -4.42
C THR A 130 19.58 3.46 -4.37
N PRO A 131 19.38 4.79 -4.40
CA PRO A 131 18.04 5.41 -4.36
C PRO A 131 17.04 4.86 -5.38
N VAL A 132 17.45 4.52 -6.60
CA VAL A 132 16.53 3.96 -7.61
C VAL A 132 15.97 2.59 -7.20
N ALA A 133 16.73 1.84 -6.42
CA ALA A 133 16.29 0.57 -5.83
C ALA A 133 15.53 0.72 -4.51
N SER A 134 15.29 1.94 -4.03
CA SER A 134 14.42 2.18 -2.89
C SER A 134 13.02 1.66 -3.18
N ASN A 135 12.37 0.99 -2.23
CA ASN A 135 10.98 0.55 -2.38
C ASN A 135 9.98 1.70 -2.62
N CYS A 136 10.40 2.95 -2.40
CA CYS A 136 9.61 4.15 -2.62
C CYS A 136 10.01 4.92 -3.87
N SER A 137 11.01 4.49 -4.64
CA SER A 137 11.58 5.27 -5.74
C SER A 137 10.52 5.62 -6.80
N GLY A 138 9.63 4.70 -7.17
CA GLY A 138 8.52 5.00 -8.09
C GLY A 138 7.59 6.15 -7.64
N LYS A 139 7.22 6.20 -6.35
CA LYS A 139 6.46 7.34 -5.78
C LYS A 139 7.26 8.64 -5.84
N HIS A 140 8.57 8.57 -5.58
CA HIS A 140 9.44 9.74 -5.63
C HIS A 140 9.61 10.26 -7.07
N THR A 141 9.78 9.37 -8.05
CA THR A 141 9.78 9.73 -9.47
C THR A 141 8.44 10.33 -9.91
N GLY A 142 7.31 9.81 -9.39
CA GLY A 142 6.00 10.44 -9.58
C GLY A 142 5.94 11.88 -9.05
N MET A 143 6.43 12.13 -7.84
CA MET A 143 6.51 13.49 -7.30
C MET A 143 7.43 14.39 -8.14
N LEU A 144 8.59 13.90 -8.57
CA LEU A 144 9.51 14.63 -9.44
C LEU A 144 8.88 14.92 -10.81
N THR A 145 8.04 14.02 -11.34
CA THR A 145 7.30 14.24 -12.59
C THR A 145 6.34 15.43 -12.44
N LEU A 146 5.63 15.54 -11.31
CA LEU A 146 4.78 16.70 -11.01
C LEU A 146 5.59 17.98 -10.87
N VAL A 147 6.72 17.92 -10.16
CA VAL A 147 7.64 19.05 -10.00
C VAL A 147 8.13 19.56 -11.35
N ARG A 148 8.54 18.66 -12.25
CA ARG A 148 8.95 19.00 -13.61
C ARG A 148 7.81 19.53 -14.46
N HIS A 149 6.61 18.97 -14.30
CA HIS A 149 5.42 19.41 -15.03
C HIS A 149 5.05 20.86 -14.69
N HIS A 150 5.04 21.19 -13.39
CA HIS A 150 4.66 22.51 -12.89
C HIS A 150 5.83 23.50 -12.81
N GLU A 151 7.02 23.10 -13.26
CA GLU A 151 8.24 23.92 -13.21
C GLU A 151 8.58 24.40 -11.79
N TRP A 152 8.28 23.56 -10.78
CA TRP A 152 8.67 23.79 -9.40
C TRP A 152 10.15 23.44 -9.18
N ASP A 153 10.70 23.96 -8.08
CA ASP A 153 12.05 23.57 -7.64
C ASP A 153 12.09 22.07 -7.33
N THR A 154 13.15 21.39 -7.74
CA THR A 154 13.37 19.99 -7.35
C THR A 154 13.92 19.88 -5.94
N ALA A 155 14.58 20.92 -5.43
CA ALA A 155 15.17 20.89 -4.09
C ALA A 155 14.08 20.85 -3.01
N GLY A 156 14.12 19.80 -2.18
CA GLY A 156 13.25 19.69 -1.02
C GLY A 156 11.80 19.31 -1.34
N TYR A 157 11.50 18.77 -2.53
CA TYR A 157 10.16 18.30 -2.91
C TYR A 157 9.53 17.33 -1.91
N ASN A 158 10.35 16.64 -1.11
CA ASN A 158 9.92 15.69 -0.09
C ASN A 158 9.49 16.35 1.24
N ARG A 159 9.70 17.67 1.41
CA ARG A 159 9.50 18.41 2.66
C ARG A 159 8.17 19.17 2.66
N ARG A 160 7.62 19.38 3.85
CA ARG A 160 6.40 20.19 4.04
C ARG A 160 6.61 21.61 3.52
N GLY A 161 5.54 22.22 3.00
CA GLY A 161 5.55 23.55 2.41
C GLY A 161 6.13 23.61 0.99
N HIS A 162 6.59 22.47 0.45
CA HIS A 162 6.85 22.37 -0.97
C HIS A 162 5.54 22.21 -1.74
N ALA A 163 5.39 22.91 -2.86
CA ALA A 163 4.14 22.94 -3.65
C ALA A 163 3.59 21.54 -3.99
N VAL A 164 4.47 20.59 -4.36
CA VAL A 164 4.05 19.20 -4.58
C VAL A 164 3.43 18.57 -3.32
N GLN A 165 3.99 18.77 -2.12
CA GLN A 165 3.43 18.18 -0.91
C GLN A 165 2.06 18.78 -0.56
N ASP A 166 1.89 20.08 -0.78
CA ASP A 166 0.59 20.75 -0.57
C ASP A 166 -0.46 20.24 -1.57
N ARG A 167 -0.06 20.03 -2.84
CA ARG A 167 -0.91 19.42 -3.87
C ARG A 167 -1.34 18.00 -3.51
N LEU A 168 -0.43 17.19 -2.98
CA LEU A 168 -0.73 15.83 -2.50
C LEU A 168 -1.63 15.84 -1.26
N LEU A 169 -1.42 16.79 -0.33
CA LEU A 169 -2.25 16.95 0.87
C LEU A 169 -3.69 17.32 0.50
N ALA A 170 -3.89 18.12 -0.56
CA ALA A 170 -5.21 18.44 -1.07
C ALA A 170 -5.98 17.19 -1.56
N GLU A 171 -5.31 16.25 -2.26
CA GLU A 171 -5.95 14.97 -2.60
C GLU A 171 -6.26 14.15 -1.35
N MET A 172 -5.36 14.10 -0.38
CA MET A 172 -5.64 13.40 0.89
C MET A 172 -6.90 13.96 1.55
N ALA A 173 -7.04 15.29 1.61
CA ALA A 173 -8.23 15.93 2.17
C ALA A 173 -9.50 15.59 1.38
N ARG A 174 -9.45 15.66 0.04
CA ARG A 174 -10.58 15.34 -0.85
C ARG A 174 -11.12 13.92 -0.64
N PHE A 175 -10.23 12.93 -0.61
CA PHE A 175 -10.63 11.53 -0.50
C PHE A 175 -11.08 11.17 0.90
N THR A 176 -10.33 11.60 1.90
CA THR A 176 -10.56 11.18 3.29
C THR A 176 -11.69 11.97 3.94
N GLY A 177 -12.10 13.11 3.36
CA GLY A 177 -13.08 14.01 3.94
C GLY A 177 -12.57 14.77 5.16
N VAL A 178 -11.28 14.67 5.48
CA VAL A 178 -10.63 15.39 6.58
C VAL A 178 -10.07 16.71 6.04
N PRO A 179 -10.42 17.87 6.61
CA PRO A 179 -9.84 19.15 6.20
C PRO A 179 -8.31 19.14 6.25
N ALA A 180 -7.64 19.77 5.28
CA ALA A 180 -6.18 19.69 5.12
C ALA A 180 -5.40 20.18 6.35
N ASP A 181 -5.94 21.17 7.08
CA ASP A 181 -5.39 21.71 8.33
C ASP A 181 -5.60 20.79 9.55
N ALA A 182 -6.56 19.86 9.48
CA ALA A 182 -6.81 18.82 10.47
C ALA A 182 -6.04 17.52 10.19
N ILE A 183 -5.44 17.37 8.99
CA ILE A 183 -4.63 16.21 8.67
C ILE A 183 -3.28 16.30 9.38
N GLY A 184 -3.03 15.36 10.30
CA GLY A 184 -1.72 15.22 10.91
C GLY A 184 -0.67 14.88 9.85
N GLN A 185 0.51 15.46 9.95
CA GLN A 185 1.61 15.19 9.04
C GLN A 185 2.82 14.68 9.83
N ALA A 186 3.64 13.83 9.21
CA ALA A 186 4.91 13.32 9.74
C ALA A 186 5.94 13.16 8.61
N VAL A 187 7.19 12.83 8.95
CA VAL A 187 8.22 12.43 7.98
C VAL A 187 8.25 10.90 7.94
N ASP A 188 8.15 10.31 6.75
CA ASP A 188 8.21 8.86 6.53
C ASP A 188 9.68 8.38 6.44
N GLY A 189 9.93 7.07 6.50
CA GLY A 189 11.28 6.47 6.39
C GLY A 189 11.95 6.72 5.03
N CYS A 190 11.17 7.06 4.00
CA CYS A 190 11.68 7.51 2.69
C CYS A 190 11.93 9.03 2.61
N ALA A 191 11.90 9.73 3.75
CA ALA A 191 12.07 11.18 3.91
C ALA A 191 10.94 12.07 3.36
N ALA A 192 9.92 11.52 2.68
CA ALA A 192 8.75 12.29 2.24
C ALA A 192 7.72 12.52 3.35
N VAL A 193 6.83 13.49 3.16
CA VAL A 193 5.67 13.69 4.05
C VAL A 193 4.73 12.49 3.99
N THR A 194 4.22 12.10 5.14
CA THR A 194 3.13 11.13 5.28
C THR A 194 2.05 11.70 6.21
N VAL A 195 0.82 11.22 6.06
CA VAL A 195 -0.35 11.75 6.76
C VAL A 195 -0.85 10.81 7.85
N ALA A 196 -1.41 11.38 8.91
CA ALA A 196 -2.07 10.69 10.00
C ALA A 196 -3.57 11.01 9.98
N LEU A 197 -4.38 9.95 9.96
CA LEU A 197 -5.83 10.01 9.76
C LEU A 197 -6.52 8.97 10.66
N PRO A 198 -7.80 9.16 11.03
CA PRO A 198 -8.63 8.08 11.56
C PRO A 198 -8.79 6.94 10.54
N LEU A 199 -8.88 5.69 10.99
CA LEU A 199 -9.07 4.54 10.08
C LEU A 199 -10.32 4.67 9.21
N ARG A 200 -11.44 5.14 9.77
CA ARG A 200 -12.66 5.39 8.98
C ARG A 200 -12.43 6.35 7.81
N ALA A 201 -11.56 7.34 7.97
CA ALA A 201 -11.25 8.32 6.93
C ALA A 201 -10.31 7.72 5.86
N MET A 202 -9.37 6.87 6.28
CA MET A 202 -8.57 6.08 5.33
C MET A 202 -9.46 5.14 4.50
N ALA A 203 -10.39 4.43 5.17
CA ALA A 203 -11.34 3.54 4.53
C ALA A 203 -12.23 4.30 3.53
N LEU A 204 -12.75 5.48 3.90
CA LEU A 204 -13.49 6.35 2.97
C LEU A 204 -12.67 6.72 1.74
N GLY A 205 -11.38 7.03 1.92
CA GLY A 205 -10.48 7.31 0.80
C GLY A 205 -10.42 6.14 -0.19
N PHE A 206 -10.23 4.91 0.31
CA PHE A 206 -10.23 3.73 -0.55
C PHE A 206 -11.58 3.45 -1.20
N ALA A 207 -12.70 3.68 -0.50
CA ALA A 207 -14.04 3.53 -1.05
C ALA A 207 -14.24 4.45 -2.27
N LYS A 208 -13.90 5.74 -2.11
CA LYS A 208 -13.98 6.73 -3.19
C LYS A 208 -13.02 6.43 -4.34
N LEU A 209 -11.78 6.04 -4.06
CA LEU A 209 -10.82 5.65 -5.09
C LEU A 209 -11.33 4.46 -5.91
N GLY A 210 -11.88 3.45 -5.23
CA GLY A 210 -12.45 2.26 -5.86
C GLY A 210 -13.71 2.54 -6.68
N ALA A 211 -14.49 3.56 -6.31
CA ALA A 211 -15.67 4.00 -7.04
C ALA A 211 -15.36 4.62 -8.41
N ARG A 212 -14.11 5.11 -8.60
CA ARG A 212 -13.61 5.65 -9.87
C ARG A 212 -14.54 6.70 -10.49
N HIS A 213 -14.97 7.66 -9.67
CA HIS A 213 -15.90 8.70 -10.10
C HIS A 213 -15.27 9.62 -11.16
N GLU A 214 -13.95 9.80 -11.09
CA GLU A 214 -13.18 10.62 -12.03
C GLU A 214 -12.27 9.76 -12.94
N PRO A 215 -11.98 10.19 -14.19
CA PRO A 215 -11.08 9.47 -15.09
C PRO A 215 -9.69 9.19 -14.51
N ALA A 216 -9.16 10.09 -13.68
CA ALA A 216 -7.88 9.90 -13.00
C ALA A 216 -7.91 8.73 -12.01
N GLU A 217 -9.01 8.58 -11.28
CA GLU A 217 -9.22 7.47 -10.35
C GLU A 217 -9.27 6.15 -11.12
N ALA A 218 -10.02 6.11 -12.23
CA ALA A 218 -10.06 4.95 -13.11
C ALA A 218 -8.65 4.56 -13.60
N ARG A 219 -7.86 5.51 -14.12
CA ARG A 219 -6.50 5.27 -14.62
C ARG A 219 -5.55 4.72 -13.56
N ILE A 220 -5.59 5.27 -12.34
CA ILE A 220 -4.75 4.80 -11.24
C ILE A 220 -5.15 3.39 -10.80
N VAL A 221 -6.45 3.14 -10.62
CA VAL A 221 -6.91 1.81 -10.19
C VAL A 221 -6.68 0.76 -11.28
N ASP A 222 -6.88 1.10 -12.56
CA ASP A 222 -6.57 0.21 -13.69
C ASP A 222 -5.08 -0.12 -13.78
N ALA A 223 -4.19 0.87 -13.57
CA ALA A 223 -2.76 0.64 -13.50
C ALA A 223 -2.40 -0.35 -12.38
N MET A 224 -2.97 -0.19 -11.18
CA MET A 224 -2.73 -1.07 -10.04
C MET A 224 -3.23 -2.50 -10.30
N VAL A 225 -4.43 -2.66 -10.85
CA VAL A 225 -5.04 -3.98 -11.13
C VAL A 225 -4.35 -4.68 -12.30
N SER A 226 -3.88 -3.94 -13.30
CA SER A 226 -3.22 -4.52 -14.48
C SER A 226 -1.76 -4.88 -14.22
N HIS A 227 -1.12 -4.22 -13.24
CA HIS A 227 0.29 -4.42 -12.88
C HIS A 227 0.48 -4.61 -11.37
N PRO A 228 -0.17 -5.59 -10.75
CA PRO A 228 -0.10 -5.79 -9.31
C PRO A 228 1.32 -6.17 -8.84
N ASP A 229 2.09 -6.82 -9.71
CA ASP A 229 3.51 -7.12 -9.55
C ASP A 229 4.37 -5.84 -9.44
N LEU A 230 4.00 -4.75 -10.10
CA LEU A 230 4.71 -3.49 -9.98
C LEU A 230 4.34 -2.72 -8.70
N VAL A 231 3.11 -2.90 -8.18
CA VAL A 231 2.65 -2.21 -6.95
C VAL A 231 3.35 -2.73 -5.69
N ALA A 232 3.46 -4.05 -5.54
CA ALA A 232 4.09 -4.63 -4.34
C ALA A 232 5.30 -5.52 -4.65
N GLY A 233 5.31 -6.18 -5.81
CA GLY A 233 6.27 -7.22 -6.13
C GLY A 233 5.75 -8.63 -5.84
N SER A 234 6.50 -9.63 -6.28
CA SER A 234 6.20 -11.04 -6.16
C SER A 234 5.97 -11.50 -4.71
N GLY A 235 5.04 -12.44 -4.50
CA GLY A 235 4.84 -13.14 -3.23
C GLY A 235 4.22 -12.31 -2.10
N ARG A 236 3.77 -11.08 -2.37
CA ARG A 236 3.17 -10.19 -1.37
C ARG A 236 1.66 -10.14 -1.49
N LEU A 237 0.98 -9.97 -0.36
CA LEU A 237 -0.48 -10.02 -0.30
C LEU A 237 -1.18 -9.06 -1.28
N CYS A 238 -0.68 -7.83 -1.50
CA CYS A 238 -1.27 -6.91 -2.48
C CYS A 238 -1.33 -7.56 -3.87
N THR A 239 -0.21 -8.14 -4.30
CA THR A 239 -0.07 -8.79 -5.59
C THR A 239 -0.95 -10.02 -5.68
N VAL A 240 -0.92 -10.88 -4.67
CA VAL A 240 -1.70 -12.12 -4.67
C VAL A 240 -3.20 -11.83 -4.66
N LEU A 241 -3.68 -10.86 -3.88
CA LEU A 241 -5.09 -10.46 -3.87
C LEU A 241 -5.55 -9.92 -5.22
N MET A 242 -4.83 -8.94 -5.78
CA MET A 242 -5.23 -8.31 -7.05
C MET A 242 -5.14 -9.29 -8.24
N THR A 243 -4.20 -10.24 -8.21
CA THR A 243 -4.11 -11.31 -9.21
C THR A 243 -5.22 -12.35 -9.04
N ALA A 244 -5.58 -12.73 -7.81
CA ALA A 244 -6.60 -13.75 -7.55
C ALA A 244 -8.03 -13.26 -7.84
N PHE A 245 -8.24 -11.94 -7.75
CA PHE A 245 -9.51 -11.24 -7.91
C PHE A 245 -9.36 -10.04 -8.86
N PRO A 246 -9.07 -10.28 -10.15
CA PRO A 246 -8.83 -9.21 -11.11
C PRO A 246 -10.08 -8.33 -11.25
N GLY A 247 -9.89 -7.00 -11.15
CA GLY A 247 -10.97 -6.03 -11.26
C GLY A 247 -11.95 -5.97 -10.09
N ARG A 248 -11.74 -6.78 -9.04
CA ARG A 248 -12.65 -6.89 -7.88
C ARG A 248 -12.10 -6.20 -6.62
N VAL A 249 -10.77 -6.19 -6.46
CA VAL A 249 -10.11 -5.63 -5.29
C VAL A 249 -8.88 -4.84 -5.69
N ILE A 250 -8.64 -3.73 -5.00
CA ILE A 250 -7.29 -3.16 -4.88
C ILE A 250 -6.86 -3.18 -3.43
N ALA A 251 -5.57 -3.38 -3.20
CA ALA A 251 -5.02 -3.45 -1.87
C ALA A 251 -3.65 -2.76 -1.85
N LYS A 252 -3.41 -1.94 -0.83
CA LYS A 252 -2.15 -1.23 -0.63
C LYS A 252 -1.70 -1.30 0.82
N VAL A 253 -0.59 -1.99 1.01
CA VAL A 253 0.12 -2.09 2.29
C VAL A 253 0.73 -0.74 2.71
N GLY A 254 0.61 -0.42 4.00
CA GLY A 254 1.38 0.56 4.73
C GLY A 254 2.32 -0.14 5.73
N ALA A 255 3.47 0.48 6.01
CA ALA A 255 4.34 -0.02 7.09
C ALA A 255 3.66 0.12 8.46
N GLU A 256 4.26 -0.44 9.52
CA GLU A 256 3.73 -0.36 10.89
C GLU A 256 2.30 -0.92 11.00
N GLY A 257 2.05 -2.07 10.38
CA GLY A 257 0.78 -2.80 10.51
C GLY A 257 -0.43 -2.07 9.95
N VAL A 258 -0.27 -1.28 8.88
CA VAL A 258 -1.37 -0.56 8.21
C VAL A 258 -1.69 -1.22 6.88
N TYR A 259 -2.97 -1.32 6.54
CA TYR A 259 -3.39 -1.71 5.21
C TYR A 259 -4.63 -0.93 4.78
N GLY A 260 -4.70 -0.60 3.50
CA GLY A 260 -5.92 -0.11 2.87
C GLY A 260 -6.33 -0.97 1.69
N ALA A 261 -7.62 -1.14 1.48
CA ALA A 261 -8.15 -1.89 0.35
C ALA A 261 -9.51 -1.32 -0.09
N ALA A 262 -9.88 -1.59 -1.34
CA ALA A 262 -11.22 -1.31 -1.85
C ALA A 262 -11.78 -2.56 -2.52
N LEU A 263 -13.04 -2.89 -2.18
CA LEU A 263 -13.87 -3.85 -2.90
C LEU A 263 -14.68 -3.07 -3.93
N LEU A 264 -14.32 -3.25 -5.20
CA LEU A 264 -14.68 -2.35 -6.29
C LEU A 264 -16.17 -2.44 -6.65
N ASP A 265 -16.71 -3.65 -6.75
CA ASP A 265 -18.13 -3.88 -7.09
C ASP A 265 -19.06 -3.46 -5.93
N GLU A 266 -18.60 -3.66 -4.70
CA GLU A 266 -19.35 -3.41 -3.48
C GLU A 266 -19.32 -1.93 -3.05
N GLY A 267 -18.43 -1.11 -3.63
CA GLY A 267 -18.25 0.29 -3.25
C GLY A 267 -17.79 0.45 -1.80
N LEU A 268 -16.98 -0.49 -1.30
CA LEU A 268 -16.50 -0.51 0.07
C LEU A 268 -14.99 -0.24 0.11
N GLY A 269 -14.60 0.64 1.02
CA GLY A 269 -13.22 0.84 1.42
C GLY A 269 -12.95 0.25 2.79
N ILE A 270 -11.74 -0.28 2.97
CA ILE A 270 -11.30 -0.98 4.17
C ILE A 270 -9.98 -0.35 4.62
N ALA A 271 -9.85 -0.10 5.92
CA ALA A 271 -8.58 0.25 6.56
C ALA A 271 -8.34 -0.65 7.77
N VAL A 272 -7.13 -1.19 7.88
CA VAL A 272 -6.70 -2.10 8.95
C VAL A 272 -5.51 -1.49 9.66
N LYS A 273 -5.48 -1.58 10.99
CA LYS A 273 -4.32 -1.31 11.84
C LYS A 273 -4.11 -2.45 12.83
N VAL A 274 -2.95 -3.08 12.77
CA VAL A 274 -2.44 -3.95 13.85
C VAL A 274 -1.63 -3.09 14.81
N GLU A 275 -1.97 -3.14 16.09
CA GLU A 275 -1.49 -2.19 17.10
C GLU A 275 0.03 -2.17 17.24
N ASP A 276 0.66 -3.33 17.32
CA ASP A 276 2.11 -3.50 17.46
C ASP A 276 2.90 -3.35 16.15
N GLY A 277 2.21 -3.06 15.05
CA GLY A 277 2.82 -2.84 13.75
C GLY A 277 3.26 -4.11 13.02
N ASN A 278 2.94 -5.30 13.52
CA ASN A 278 3.38 -6.56 12.93
C ASN A 278 2.82 -6.73 11.49
N PRO A 279 3.69 -6.82 10.47
CA PRO A 279 3.26 -6.83 9.07
C PRO A 279 2.57 -8.14 8.66
N TRP A 280 2.98 -9.27 9.25
CA TRP A 280 2.41 -10.58 8.96
C TRP A 280 1.01 -10.71 9.54
N ALA A 281 0.83 -10.27 10.78
CA ALA A 281 -0.49 -10.13 11.38
C ALA A 281 -1.39 -9.20 10.55
N CYS A 282 -0.84 -8.13 9.96
CA CYS A 282 -1.60 -7.22 9.11
C CYS A 282 -2.11 -7.90 7.84
N ASN A 283 -1.29 -8.75 7.21
CA ASN A 283 -1.69 -9.54 6.06
C ASN A 283 -2.85 -10.49 6.41
N VAL A 284 -2.72 -11.24 7.51
CA VAL A 284 -3.75 -12.18 8.00
C VAL A 284 -5.04 -11.44 8.34
N ALA A 285 -4.95 -10.31 9.03
CA ALA A 285 -6.08 -9.49 9.43
C ALA A 285 -6.87 -8.93 8.24
N LEU A 286 -6.17 -8.38 7.23
CA LEU A 286 -6.82 -7.88 6.02
C LEU A 286 -7.56 -8.99 5.29
N LEU A 287 -6.90 -10.14 5.07
CA LEU A 287 -7.52 -11.24 4.33
C LEU A 287 -8.78 -11.75 5.04
N ALA A 288 -8.72 -11.91 6.36
CA ALA A 288 -9.87 -12.33 7.15
C ALA A 288 -11.01 -11.30 7.11
N ALA A 289 -10.69 -10.00 7.15
CA ALA A 289 -11.70 -8.94 7.00
C ALA A 289 -12.37 -8.99 5.61
N LEU A 290 -11.59 -9.16 4.53
CA LEU A 290 -12.13 -9.29 3.17
C LEU A 290 -13.03 -10.53 3.02
N GLY A 291 -12.63 -11.66 3.62
CA GLY A 291 -13.46 -12.88 3.65
C GLY A 291 -14.82 -12.67 4.31
N GLN A 292 -14.85 -11.96 5.44
CA GLN A 292 -16.10 -11.62 6.13
C GLN A 292 -16.98 -10.62 5.39
N LEU A 293 -16.40 -9.86 4.45
CA LEU A 293 -17.12 -8.95 3.56
C LEU A 293 -17.63 -9.63 2.28
N GLY A 294 -17.44 -10.95 2.15
CA GLY A 294 -17.98 -11.74 1.04
C GLY A 294 -17.01 -11.97 -0.12
N LEU A 295 -15.75 -11.55 -0.01
CA LEU A 295 -14.73 -11.96 -0.97
C LEU A 295 -14.39 -13.44 -0.73
N GLU A 296 -14.53 -14.29 -1.74
CA GLU A 296 -14.34 -15.75 -1.62
C GLU A 296 -12.86 -16.16 -1.49
N VAL A 297 -12.17 -15.65 -0.47
CA VAL A 297 -10.72 -15.84 -0.26
C VAL A 297 -10.33 -17.32 -0.10
N GLU A 298 -11.24 -18.13 0.44
CA GLU A 298 -11.03 -19.57 0.68
C GLU A 298 -11.04 -20.40 -0.62
N SER A 299 -11.70 -19.90 -1.68
CA SER A 299 -11.73 -20.57 -3.00
C SER A 299 -10.45 -20.37 -3.81
N LYS A 300 -9.51 -19.56 -3.30
CA LYS A 300 -8.26 -19.20 -3.98
C LYS A 300 -7.06 -19.86 -3.30
N ASP A 301 -6.51 -20.88 -3.94
CA ASP A 301 -5.35 -21.63 -3.43
C ASP A 301 -4.17 -20.72 -3.07
N ALA A 302 -3.90 -19.70 -3.90
CA ALA A 302 -2.81 -18.74 -3.69
C ALA A 302 -2.95 -17.91 -2.39
N LEU A 303 -4.16 -17.78 -1.84
CA LEU A 303 -4.42 -17.02 -0.61
C LEU A 303 -4.44 -17.88 0.66
N ARG A 304 -4.47 -19.22 0.53
CA ARG A 304 -4.55 -20.14 1.69
C ARG A 304 -3.44 -19.89 2.70
N MET A 305 -2.21 -19.65 2.23
CA MET A 305 -1.07 -19.34 3.08
C MET A 305 -1.22 -18.05 3.87
N PHE A 306 -2.02 -17.08 3.42
CA PHE A 306 -2.25 -15.84 4.17
C PHE A 306 -3.42 -15.97 5.16
N ALA A 307 -4.31 -16.95 4.98
CA ALA A 307 -5.39 -17.24 5.92
C ALA A 307 -4.88 -17.98 7.17
N ALA A 308 -3.89 -18.85 6.98
CA ALA A 308 -3.18 -19.57 8.02
C ALA A 308 -1.68 -19.51 7.72
N LEU A 309 -1.03 -18.42 8.15
CA LEU A 309 0.36 -18.14 7.80
C LEU A 309 1.32 -19.04 8.59
N PRO A 310 2.07 -19.94 7.92
CA PRO A 310 2.99 -20.81 8.62
C PRO A 310 4.12 -20.01 9.27
N ILE A 311 4.42 -20.35 10.52
CA ILE A 311 5.61 -19.87 11.23
C ILE A 311 6.69 -20.92 11.02
N LEU A 312 7.75 -20.54 10.32
CA LEU A 312 8.84 -21.44 9.97
C LEU A 312 10.02 -21.29 10.94
N ASN A 313 10.71 -22.39 11.24
CA ASN A 313 11.97 -22.36 11.98
C ASN A 313 13.17 -22.04 11.04
N THR A 314 14.39 -22.01 11.59
CA THR A 314 15.61 -21.76 10.81
C THR A 314 15.93 -22.84 9.76
N ARG A 315 15.34 -24.04 9.88
CA ARG A 315 15.41 -25.14 8.90
C ARG A 315 14.25 -25.12 7.90
N ARG A 316 13.33 -24.17 8.03
CA ARG A 316 12.07 -24.02 7.27
C ARG A 316 11.01 -25.08 7.56
N ASP A 317 11.12 -25.79 8.68
CA ASP A 317 10.02 -26.64 9.13
C ASP A 317 8.89 -25.75 9.68
N GLU A 318 7.64 -26.10 9.38
CA GLU A 318 6.48 -25.47 10.00
C GLU A 318 6.45 -25.82 11.49
N VAL A 319 6.56 -24.80 12.33
CA VAL A 319 6.58 -24.93 13.80
C VAL A 319 5.41 -24.22 14.46
N GLY A 320 4.60 -23.50 13.69
CA GLY A 320 3.48 -22.73 14.19
C GLY A 320 2.67 -22.12 13.07
N VAL A 321 1.66 -21.33 13.43
CA VAL A 321 0.77 -20.69 12.46
C VAL A 321 0.22 -19.38 13.02
N MET A 322 0.04 -18.37 12.16
CA MET A 322 -0.73 -17.17 12.49
C MET A 322 -2.13 -17.25 11.88
N ARG A 323 -3.17 -16.96 12.68
CA ARG A 323 -4.57 -16.98 12.25
C ARG A 323 -5.38 -15.83 12.85
N ALA A 324 -6.31 -15.29 12.09
CA ALA A 324 -7.26 -14.31 12.60
C ALA A 324 -8.30 -14.99 13.51
N VAL A 325 -8.73 -14.28 14.55
CA VAL A 325 -9.78 -14.69 15.49
C VAL A 325 -10.75 -13.54 15.68
N GLY A 326 -12.04 -13.85 15.61
CA GLY A 326 -13.14 -12.90 15.79
C GLY A 326 -13.79 -12.42 14.50
N THR A 327 -14.83 -11.61 14.65
CA THR A 327 -15.65 -11.11 13.54
C THR A 327 -15.72 -9.59 13.54
N LEU A 328 -15.95 -9.01 12.37
CA LEU A 328 -16.38 -7.63 12.21
C LEU A 328 -17.80 -7.49 12.76
N ALA A 329 -18.01 -6.44 13.55
CA ALA A 329 -19.35 -6.00 13.94
C ALA A 329 -19.96 -5.19 12.79
N LYS A 330 -21.21 -5.46 12.43
CA LYS A 330 -21.96 -4.58 11.53
C LYS A 330 -22.30 -3.29 12.29
N ALA A 331 -22.06 -2.15 11.65
CA ALA A 331 -22.40 -0.84 12.20
C ALA A 331 -23.90 -0.53 11.99
#